data_AF-A0A5S9PWC7-F1
#
_entry.id   AF-A0A5S9PWC7-F1
#
_cell.length_a   1.000
_cell.length_b   1.000
_cell.length_c   1.000
_cell.angle_alpha   90.00
_cell.angle_beta   90.00
_cell.angle_gamma   90.00
#
_symmetry.space_group_name_H-M   'P 1'
#
loop_
_entity.id
_entity.type
_entity.pdbx_description
1 polymer ?
#
loop_
_entity_poly.entity_id
_entity_poly.type
_entity_poly.pdbx_seq_one_letter_code
_entity_poly.pdbx_strand_id
1 'polypeptide(L)'
;MTGVTKNVTHYPATDRTGPVTLERMGGGLARYGLVVVIAWIGALKFTEFEANGIAPLVSNSPFMSWVYDVFSVGTFSLSLGALELGAAALIAVKPWWPRVSMAGSVIAVGLFVATLSFLFTTPGVFEASAGGFPVLSSTGQFLIKDVALLGVAVWTLTDALRSSRR
;
A
#
# COMPACT_ATOMS: atom_id res chain seq x y z
N MET A 1 -70.26 -8.45 12.44
CA MET A 1 -68.83 -8.67 12.71
C MET A 1 -68.26 -9.53 11.60
N THR A 2 -67.82 -8.91 10.50
CA THR A 2 -67.22 -9.61 9.35
C THR A 2 -65.70 -9.42 9.40
N GLY A 3 -64.98 -10.55 9.46
CA GLY A 3 -63.53 -10.59 9.64
C GLY A 3 -62.79 -10.08 8.40
N VAL A 4 -61.86 -9.15 8.64
CA VAL A 4 -60.88 -8.70 7.64
C VAL A 4 -59.72 -9.68 7.64
N THR A 5 -59.62 -10.50 6.59
CA THR A 5 -58.45 -11.33 6.30
C THR A 5 -57.28 -10.44 5.90
N LYS A 6 -56.23 -10.39 6.73
CA LYS A 6 -54.96 -9.73 6.41
C LYS A 6 -54.21 -10.58 5.40
N ASN A 7 -54.20 -10.17 4.13
CA ASN A 7 -53.27 -10.71 3.14
C ASN A 7 -51.86 -10.25 3.49
N VAL A 8 -51.06 -11.15 4.07
CA VAL A 8 -49.63 -10.94 4.29
C VAL A 8 -48.93 -11.15 2.94
N THR A 9 -48.52 -10.06 2.31
CA THR A 9 -47.68 -10.11 1.10
C THR A 9 -46.31 -10.65 1.51
N HIS A 10 -45.99 -11.89 1.12
CA HIS A 10 -44.64 -12.44 1.26
C HIS A 10 -43.70 -11.68 0.32
N TYR A 11 -42.89 -10.78 0.87
CA TYR A 11 -41.73 -10.26 0.16
C TYR A 11 -40.69 -11.38 0.04
N PRO A 12 -40.17 -11.69 -1.16
CA PRO A 12 -39.04 -12.62 -1.28
C PRO A 12 -37.85 -12.05 -0.53
N ALA A 13 -37.24 -12.86 0.34
CA ALA A 13 -36.01 -12.52 1.02
C ALA A 13 -34.94 -12.27 -0.06
N THR A 14 -34.64 -11.01 -0.32
CA THR A 14 -33.51 -10.63 -1.17
C THR A 14 -32.25 -11.18 -0.52
N ASP A 15 -31.45 -11.93 -1.28
CA ASP A 15 -30.23 -12.58 -0.80
C ASP A 15 -29.17 -11.53 -0.42
N ARG A 16 -29.21 -11.10 0.84
CA ARG A 16 -28.29 -10.07 1.40
C ARG A 16 -26.88 -10.61 1.63
N THR A 17 -26.61 -11.89 1.35
CA THR A 17 -25.34 -12.55 1.70
C THR A 17 -24.24 -12.38 0.64
N GLY A 18 -24.62 -12.23 -0.63
CA GLY A 18 -23.70 -12.03 -1.75
C GLY A 18 -22.82 -10.77 -1.63
N PRO A 19 -23.39 -9.57 -1.40
CA PRO A 19 -22.60 -8.33 -1.32
C PRO A 19 -21.59 -8.32 -0.17
N VAL A 20 -21.97 -8.85 0.99
CA VAL A 20 -21.10 -8.89 2.20
C VAL A 20 -19.93 -9.85 2.01
N THR A 21 -20.15 -10.97 1.32
CA THR A 21 -19.09 -11.96 1.05
C THR A 21 -18.06 -11.40 0.07
N LEU A 22 -18.51 -10.75 -1.01
CA LEU A 22 -17.63 -10.13 -1.99
C LEU A 22 -16.78 -9.01 -1.39
N GLU A 23 -17.36 -8.17 -0.52
CA GLU A 23 -16.63 -7.12 0.19
C GLU A 23 -15.52 -7.70 1.08
N ARG A 24 -15.80 -8.78 1.81
CA ARG A 24 -14.80 -9.46 2.65
C ARG A 24 -13.67 -10.06 1.82
N MET A 25 -13.99 -10.69 0.69
CA MET A 25 -13.00 -11.26 -0.23
C MET A 25 -12.13 -10.16 -0.84
N GLY A 26 -12.76 -9.10 -1.36
CA GLY A 26 -12.05 -7.95 -1.93
C GLY A 26 -11.12 -7.28 -0.92
N GLY A 27 -11.59 -7.08 0.31
CA GLY A 27 -10.77 -6.52 1.38
C GLY A 27 -9.61 -7.44 1.80
N GLY A 28 -9.84 -8.76 1.83
CA GLY A 28 -8.79 -9.75 2.06
C GLY A 28 -7.73 -9.71 0.96
N LEU A 29 -8.14 -9.71 -0.31
CA LEU A 29 -7.25 -9.61 -1.47
C LEU A 29 -6.45 -8.31 -1.46
N ALA A 30 -7.09 -7.18 -1.17
CA ALA A 30 -6.41 -5.89 -1.08
C ALA A 30 -5.32 -5.91 0.02
N ARG A 31 -5.65 -6.40 1.22
CA ARG A 31 -4.68 -6.50 2.33
C ARG A 31 -3.52 -7.42 1.98
N TYR A 32 -3.78 -8.66 1.57
CA TYR A 32 -2.71 -9.62 1.37
C TYR A 32 -1.95 -9.39 0.06
N GLY A 33 -2.60 -8.80 -0.95
CA GLY A 33 -1.91 -8.26 -2.12
C GLY A 33 -0.91 -7.16 -1.73
N LEU A 34 -1.32 -6.22 -0.86
CA LEU A 34 -0.41 -5.21 -0.32
C LEU A 34 0.76 -5.84 0.45
N VAL A 35 0.48 -6.82 1.32
CA VAL A 35 1.53 -7.56 2.06
C VAL A 35 2.53 -8.21 1.12
N VAL A 36 2.05 -8.91 0.09
CA VAL A 36 2.92 -9.57 -0.90
C VAL A 36 3.79 -8.54 -1.62
N VAL A 37 3.21 -7.42 -2.09
CA VAL A 37 3.97 -6.38 -2.80
C VAL A 37 5.06 -5.78 -1.91
N ILE A 38 4.71 -5.35 -0.68
CA ILE A 38 5.68 -4.75 0.25
C ILE A 38 6.76 -5.77 0.62
N ALA A 39 6.38 -7.02 0.92
CA ALA A 39 7.33 -8.04 1.30
C ALA A 39 8.30 -8.38 0.16
N TRP A 40 7.81 -8.45 -1.08
CA TRP A 40 8.63 -8.79 -2.23
C TRP A 40 9.62 -7.69 -2.58
N ILE A 41 9.16 -6.43 -2.60
CA ILE A 41 10.02 -5.27 -2.85
C ILE A 41 11.03 -5.11 -1.70
N GLY A 42 10.60 -5.28 -0.45
CA GLY A 42 11.48 -5.25 0.71
C GLY A 42 12.54 -6.34 0.71
N ALA A 43 12.21 -7.55 0.26
CA ALA A 43 13.18 -8.62 0.10
C ALA A 43 14.24 -8.30 -0.98
N LEU A 44 13.86 -7.60 -2.05
CA LEU A 44 14.80 -7.20 -3.10
C LEU A 44 15.83 -6.18 -2.60
N LYS A 45 15.53 -5.38 -1.57
CA LYS A 45 16.46 -4.40 -0.97
C LYS A 45 17.73 -5.01 -0.36
N PHE A 46 17.74 -6.32 -0.14
CA PHE A 46 18.92 -7.07 0.30
C PHE A 46 19.88 -7.41 -0.85
N THR A 47 19.56 -6.98 -2.08
CA THR A 47 20.40 -7.17 -3.26
C THR A 47 21.12 -5.86 -3.63
N GLU A 48 22.33 -5.97 -4.18
CA GLU A 48 23.04 -4.82 -4.73
C GLU A 48 22.29 -4.18 -5.90
N PHE A 49 21.55 -4.99 -6.67
CA PHE A 49 20.71 -4.53 -7.76
C PHE A 49 19.73 -3.46 -7.29
N GLU A 50 18.95 -3.77 -6.25
CA GLU A 50 17.93 -2.85 -5.75
C GLU A 50 18.54 -1.66 -5.01
N ALA A 51 19.65 -1.86 -4.29
CA ALA A 51 20.37 -0.79 -3.60
C ALA A 51 20.84 0.29 -4.59
N ASN A 52 21.42 -0.12 -5.73
CA ASN A 52 21.82 0.80 -6.79
C ASN A 52 20.62 1.39 -7.54
N GLY A 53 19.51 0.66 -7.64
CA GLY A 53 18.28 1.13 -8.29
C GLY A 53 17.62 2.31 -7.57
N ILE A 54 17.62 2.32 -6.23
CA ILE A 54 17.02 3.42 -5.46
C ILE A 54 17.96 4.57 -5.14
N ALA A 55 19.27 4.37 -5.23
CA ALA A 55 20.25 5.39 -4.87
C ALA A 55 19.99 6.74 -5.57
N PRO A 56 19.71 6.79 -6.90
CA PRO A 56 19.41 8.04 -7.58
C PRO A 56 18.10 8.71 -7.10
N LEU A 57 17.09 7.93 -6.73
CA LEU A 57 15.81 8.46 -6.25
C LEU A 57 15.99 9.19 -4.91
N VAL A 58 16.76 8.56 -4.02
CA VAL A 58 17.03 9.07 -2.68
C VAL A 58 17.95 10.30 -2.74
N SER A 59 19.00 10.26 -3.57
CA SER A 59 19.97 11.37 -3.68
C SER A 59 19.37 12.64 -4.27
N ASN A 60 18.38 12.51 -5.16
CA ASN A 60 17.68 13.67 -5.75
C ASN A 60 16.50 14.16 -4.91
N SER A 61 16.16 13.48 -3.81
CA SER A 61 15.05 13.89 -2.95
C SER A 61 15.49 14.95 -1.95
N PRO A 62 14.82 16.13 -1.89
CA PRO A 62 15.13 17.17 -0.91
C PRO A 62 14.91 16.73 0.54
N PHE A 63 14.14 15.67 0.78
CA PHE A 63 13.87 15.13 2.11
C PHE A 63 14.87 14.07 2.56
N MET A 64 15.57 13.44 1.61
CA MET A 64 16.43 12.27 1.87
C MET A 64 17.85 12.40 1.31
N SER A 65 18.20 13.50 0.65
CA SER A 65 19.53 13.69 0.05
C SER A 65 20.67 13.56 1.06
N TRP A 66 20.43 13.94 2.32
CA TRP A 66 21.39 13.84 3.42
C TRP A 66 21.64 12.42 3.94
N VAL A 67 20.76 11.45 3.62
CA VAL A 67 20.85 10.09 4.17
C VAL A 67 22.19 9.44 3.84
N TYR A 68 22.71 9.70 2.64
CA TYR A 68 23.98 9.10 2.20
C TYR A 68 25.23 9.77 2.76
N ASP A 69 25.07 10.92 3.46
CA ASP A 69 26.15 11.51 4.26
C ASP A 69 26.35 10.75 5.58
N VAL A 70 25.33 10.00 6.03
CA VAL A 70 25.32 9.27 7.30
C VAL A 70 25.41 7.75 7.09
N PHE A 71 24.74 7.22 6.07
CA PHE A 71 24.65 5.79 5.77
C PHE A 71 25.21 5.47 4.39
N SER A 72 25.85 4.30 4.23
CA SER A 72 26.14 3.81 2.89
C SER A 72 24.86 3.39 2.16
N VAL A 73 24.88 3.43 0.82
CA VAL A 73 23.76 2.99 -0.04
C VAL A 73 23.26 1.60 0.35
N GLY A 74 24.19 0.65 0.56
CA GLY A 74 23.85 -0.70 0.98
C GLY A 74 23.20 -0.75 2.37
N THR A 75 23.74 -0.02 3.34
CA THR A 75 23.19 -0.02 4.71
C THR A 75 21.79 0.58 4.74
N PHE A 76 21.58 1.68 4.00
CA PHE A 76 20.27 2.30 3.88
C PHE A 76 19.28 1.35 3.19
N SER A 77 19.67 0.72 2.07
CA SER A 77 18.83 -0.26 1.37
C SER A 77 18.43 -1.42 2.29
N LEU A 78 19.39 -2.02 3.01
CA LEU A 78 19.11 -3.09 3.97
C LEU A 78 18.15 -2.67 5.08
N SER A 79 18.34 -1.46 5.63
CA SER A 79 17.49 -0.91 6.69
C SER A 79 16.06 -0.66 6.19
N LEU A 80 15.93 -0.11 4.97
CA LEU A 80 14.64 0.09 4.32
C LEU A 80 13.94 -1.24 4.03
N GLY A 81 14.68 -2.24 3.54
CA GLY A 81 14.16 -3.60 3.32
C GLY A 81 13.65 -4.26 4.60
N ALA A 82 14.40 -4.15 5.70
CA ALA A 82 13.96 -4.65 6.99
C ALA A 82 12.68 -3.94 7.49
N LEU A 83 12.58 -2.63 7.28
CA LEU A 83 11.40 -1.84 7.60
C LEU A 83 10.17 -2.27 6.76
N GLU A 84 10.36 -2.49 5.45
CA GLU A 84 9.31 -2.97 4.53
C GLU A 84 8.82 -4.37 4.92
N LEU A 85 9.74 -5.32 5.16
CA LEU A 85 9.39 -6.66 5.64
C LEU A 85 8.66 -6.62 6.98
N GLY A 86 9.11 -5.77 7.90
CA GLY A 86 8.43 -5.54 9.18
C GLY A 86 7.01 -4.99 8.99
N ALA A 87 6.84 -3.98 8.13
CA ALA A 87 5.52 -3.42 7.82
C ALA A 87 4.57 -4.46 7.21
N ALA A 88 5.06 -5.28 6.28
CA ALA A 88 4.29 -6.35 5.67
C ALA A 88 3.82 -7.38 6.71
N ALA A 89 4.71 -7.82 7.60
CA ALA A 89 4.37 -8.75 8.68
C ALA A 89 3.32 -8.16 9.65
N LEU A 90 3.50 -6.89 10.03
CA LEU A 90 2.54 -6.17 10.87
C LEU A 90 1.17 -6.07 10.18
N ILE A 91 1.11 -5.73 8.89
CA ILE A 91 -0.17 -5.67 8.16
C ILE A 91 -0.85 -7.05 8.11
N ALA A 92 -0.08 -8.11 7.87
CA ALA A 92 -0.57 -9.48 7.75
C ALA A 92 -1.22 -10.02 9.04
N VAL A 93 -0.74 -9.60 10.23
CA VAL A 93 -1.22 -10.14 11.52
C VAL A 93 -2.61 -9.63 11.94
N LYS A 94 -3.27 -8.80 11.11
CA LYS A 94 -4.60 -8.22 11.39
C LYS A 94 -5.64 -9.20 11.95
N PRO A 95 -5.79 -10.45 11.44
CA PRO A 95 -6.82 -11.36 11.95
C PRO A 95 -6.70 -11.66 13.45
N TRP A 96 -5.48 -11.63 14.00
CA TRP A 96 -5.20 -11.91 15.40
C TRP A 96 -5.00 -10.63 16.22
N TRP A 97 -4.24 -9.66 15.69
CA TRP A 97 -3.90 -8.43 16.40
C TRP A 97 -4.17 -7.18 15.55
N PRO A 98 -5.43 -6.71 15.47
CA PRO A 98 -5.79 -5.54 14.68
C PRO A 98 -5.02 -4.26 15.06
N ARG A 99 -4.75 -4.05 16.36
CA ARG A 99 -4.00 -2.87 16.84
C ARG A 99 -2.55 -2.86 16.36
N VAL A 100 -1.92 -4.02 16.27
CA VAL A 100 -0.55 -4.18 15.76
C VAL A 100 -0.52 -3.92 14.25
N SER A 101 -1.54 -4.41 13.53
CA SER A 101 -1.70 -4.16 12.10
C SER A 101 -1.88 -2.69 11.72
N MET A 102 -2.46 -1.88 12.62
CA MET A 102 -2.52 -0.44 12.41
C MET A 102 -1.11 0.18 12.28
N ALA A 103 -0.16 -0.23 13.12
CA ALA A 103 1.21 0.29 13.05
C ALA A 103 1.88 -0.04 11.71
N GLY A 104 1.74 -1.28 11.23
CA GLY A 104 2.23 -1.68 9.91
C GLY A 104 1.61 -0.86 8.78
N SER A 105 0.31 -0.58 8.88
CA SER A 105 -0.41 0.22 7.89
C SER A 105 0.06 1.69 7.87
N VAL A 106 0.36 2.26 9.04
CA VAL A 106 0.94 3.62 9.14
C VAL A 106 2.34 3.68 8.52
N ILE A 107 3.18 2.68 8.79
CA ILE A 107 4.51 2.59 8.18
C ILE A 107 4.40 2.51 6.66
N ALA A 108 3.53 1.63 6.14
CA ALA A 108 3.29 1.50 4.71
C ALA A 108 2.80 2.81 4.06
N VAL A 109 1.88 3.54 4.70
CA VAL A 109 1.46 4.87 4.24
C VAL A 109 2.66 5.82 4.15
N GLY A 110 3.50 5.87 5.18
CA GLY A 110 4.71 6.70 5.16
C GLY A 110 5.67 6.33 4.03
N LEU A 111 5.89 5.03 3.80
CA LEU A 111 6.75 4.52 2.74
C LEU A 111 6.22 4.91 1.36
N PHE A 112 4.92 4.71 1.08
CA PHE A 112 4.34 5.07 -0.23
C PHE A 112 4.27 6.58 -0.45
N VAL A 113 4.04 7.38 0.60
CA VAL A 113 4.14 8.84 0.50
C VAL A 113 5.57 9.26 0.15
N ALA A 114 6.57 8.63 0.78
CA ALA A 114 7.96 8.89 0.47
C ALA A 114 8.31 8.49 -0.97
N THR A 115 7.92 7.31 -1.46
CA THR A 115 8.18 6.93 -2.86
C THR A 115 7.43 7.84 -3.84
N LEU A 116 6.19 8.22 -3.57
CA LEU A 116 5.47 9.15 -4.44
C LEU A 116 6.08 10.55 -4.47
N SER A 117 6.79 10.97 -3.42
CA SER A 117 7.55 12.22 -3.46
C SER A 117 8.61 12.22 -4.57
N PHE A 118 9.19 11.05 -4.88
CA PHE A 118 10.18 10.88 -5.94
C PHE A 118 9.63 11.17 -7.33
N LEU A 119 8.32 11.07 -7.54
CA LEU A 119 7.68 11.41 -8.81
C LEU A 119 7.89 12.90 -9.17
N PHE A 120 8.00 13.75 -8.16
CA PHE A 120 8.16 15.19 -8.34
C PHE A 120 9.61 15.66 -8.16
N THR A 121 10.43 14.90 -7.46
CA THR A 121 11.80 15.32 -7.08
C THR A 121 12.87 14.65 -7.94
N THR A 122 12.57 13.51 -8.57
CA THR A 122 13.57 12.77 -9.36
C THR A 122 13.59 13.26 -10.82
N PRO A 123 14.76 13.66 -11.36
CA PRO A 123 14.93 13.90 -12.78
C PRO A 123 14.68 12.63 -13.61
N GLY A 124 14.16 12.77 -14.83
CA GLY A 124 13.95 11.64 -15.75
C GLY A 124 12.71 10.78 -15.44
N VAL A 125 11.82 11.22 -14.54
CA VAL A 125 10.49 10.61 -14.34
C VAL A 125 9.63 10.73 -15.60
N PHE A 126 9.76 11.84 -16.32
CA PHE A 126 9.10 12.08 -17.60
C PHE A 126 10.06 11.80 -18.76
N GLU A 127 9.55 11.12 -19.79
CA GLU A 127 10.34 10.66 -20.94
C GLU A 127 10.66 11.83 -21.87
N ALA A 128 11.88 12.38 -21.76
CA ALA A 128 12.31 13.55 -22.53
C ALA A 128 12.31 13.28 -24.04
N SER A 129 12.63 12.06 -24.47
CA SER A 129 12.64 11.69 -25.90
C SER A 129 11.24 11.66 -26.53
N ALA A 130 10.19 11.55 -25.70
CA ALA A 130 8.80 11.50 -26.11
C ALA A 130 8.04 12.81 -25.87
N GLY A 131 8.76 13.92 -25.63
CA GLY A 131 8.16 15.24 -25.41
C GLY A 131 8.00 15.65 -23.93
N GLY A 132 8.50 14.85 -22.98
CA GLY A 132 8.46 15.17 -21.56
C GLY A 132 7.07 14.99 -20.95
N PHE A 133 6.68 15.89 -20.04
CA PHE A 133 5.39 15.80 -19.36
C PHE A 133 4.22 15.83 -20.37
N PRO A 134 3.22 14.93 -20.30
CA PRO A 134 2.94 13.95 -19.23
C PRO A 134 3.42 12.51 -19.50
N VAL A 135 4.29 12.27 -20.48
CA VAL A 135 4.76 10.91 -20.83
C VAL A 135 5.71 10.38 -19.76
N LEU A 136 5.39 9.23 -19.15
CA LEU A 136 6.18 8.63 -18.08
C LEU A 136 7.27 7.70 -18.62
N SER A 137 8.48 7.85 -18.10
CA SER A 137 9.57 6.88 -18.29
C SER A 137 9.28 5.59 -17.52
N SER A 138 10.15 4.58 -17.66
CA SER A 138 10.07 3.34 -16.88
C SER A 138 10.06 3.60 -15.37
N THR A 139 10.87 4.56 -14.91
CA THR A 139 10.91 5.01 -13.51
C THR A 139 9.62 5.70 -13.12
N GLY A 140 9.09 6.60 -13.96
CA GLY A 140 7.82 7.27 -13.69
C GLY A 140 6.65 6.29 -13.57
N GLN A 141 6.61 5.25 -14.41
CA GLN A 141 5.61 4.18 -14.34
C GLN A 141 5.77 3.32 -13.08
N PHE A 142 7.01 3.06 -12.67
CA PHE A 142 7.28 2.38 -11.40
C PHE A 142 6.78 3.18 -10.20
N LEU A 143 6.93 4.50 -10.19
CA LEU A 143 6.49 5.36 -9.08
C LEU A 143 4.97 5.59 -9.08
N ILE A 144 4.35 5.83 -10.23
CA ILE A 144 2.93 6.22 -10.28
C ILE A 144 1.99 5.11 -9.77
N LYS A 145 2.37 3.84 -9.89
CA LYS A 145 1.56 2.72 -9.40
C LYS A 145 1.39 2.75 -7.87
N ASP A 146 2.32 3.39 -7.15
CA ASP A 146 2.28 3.50 -5.70
C ASP A 146 1.11 4.36 -5.22
N VAL A 147 0.48 5.17 -6.09
CA VAL A 147 -0.77 5.88 -5.78
C VAL A 147 -1.88 4.90 -5.41
N ALA A 148 -2.00 3.79 -6.15
CA ALA A 148 -2.99 2.77 -5.87
C ALA A 148 -2.64 2.03 -4.56
N LEU A 149 -1.37 1.72 -4.35
CA LEU A 149 -0.90 1.03 -3.14
C LEU A 149 -1.06 1.88 -1.89
N LEU A 150 -0.85 3.20 -1.97
CA LEU A 150 -1.15 4.16 -0.91
C LEU A 150 -2.63 4.12 -0.54
N GLY A 151 -3.53 4.11 -1.54
CA GLY A 151 -4.96 3.96 -1.31
C GLY A 151 -5.31 2.68 -0.56
N VAL A 152 -4.70 1.55 -0.95
CA VAL A 152 -4.88 0.27 -0.25
C VAL A 152 -4.29 0.32 1.16
N ALA A 153 -3.13 0.95 1.37
CA ALA A 153 -2.52 1.09 2.69
C ALA A 153 -3.43 1.89 3.66
N VAL A 154 -3.98 3.03 3.21
CA VAL A 154 -4.97 3.81 3.97
C VAL A 154 -6.23 3.01 4.26
N TRP A 155 -6.69 2.21 3.29
CA TRP A 155 -7.81 1.30 3.50
C TRP A 155 -7.49 0.23 4.56
N THR A 156 -6.30 -0.38 4.53
CA THR A 156 -5.90 -1.38 5.54
C THR A 156 -5.80 -0.80 6.95
N LEU A 157 -5.33 0.46 7.08
CA LEU A 157 -5.33 1.20 8.34
C LEU A 157 -6.74 1.38 8.87
N THR A 158 -7.67 1.82 8.00
CA THR A 158 -9.07 2.02 8.35
C THR A 158 -9.77 0.73 8.75
N ASP A 159 -9.51 -0.38 8.04
CA ASP A 159 -10.06 -1.70 8.38
C ASP A 159 -9.50 -2.24 9.71
N ALA A 160 -8.21 -2.04 9.98
CA ALA A 160 -7.59 -2.39 11.25
C ALA A 160 -8.18 -1.58 12.41
N LEU A 161 -8.35 -0.27 12.23
CA LEU A 161 -9.02 0.63 13.19
C LEU A 161 -10.44 0.16 13.51
N ARG A 162 -11.26 -0.13 12.49
CA ARG A 162 -12.63 -0.63 12.67
C ARG A 162 -12.66 -1.96 13.42
N SER A 163 -11.72 -2.86 13.14
CA SER A 163 -11.65 -4.17 13.79
C SER A 163 -11.16 -4.09 15.23
N SER A 164 -10.38 -3.06 15.59
CA SER A 164 -9.89 -2.84 16.96
C SER A 164 -10.94 -2.30 17.95
N ARG A 165 -12.07 -1.83 17.41
CA ARG A 165 -13.21 -1.27 18.16
C ARG A 165 -14.39 -2.26 18.32
N ARG A 166 -14.27 -3.46 17.75
CA ARG A 166 -15.21 -4.56 17.96
C ARG A 166 -14.68 -5.47 19.06
#